data_AF-A0A354P2S6-F1
#
_entry.id   AF-A0A354P2S6-F1
#
_cell.length_a   1.000
_cell.length_b   1.000
_cell.length_c   1.000
_cell.angle_alpha   90.00
_cell.angle_beta   90.00
_cell.angle_gamma   90.00
#
_symmetry.space_group_name_H-M   'P 1'
#
loop_
_entity.id
_entity.type
_entity.pdbx_description
1 polymer ?
#
loop_
_entity_poly.entity_id
_entity_poly.type
_entity_poly.pdbx_seq_one_letter_code
_entity_poly.pdbx_strand_id
1 'polypeptide(L)'
;MTSEAKISNQLQDVFAAFNETFAGITETQMLRQDFDKWSLKDIIAHVTGWNEVMGESLERVARGDSPVRIGSGVEIFDAWNEKFVAKKRPCSPSEVV
;
A
#
# COMPACT_ATOMS: atom_id res chain seq x y z
N MET A 1 -9.05 -18.07 24.25
CA MET A 1 -7.87 -17.66 23.45
C MET A 1 -8.27 -16.43 22.67
N THR A 2 -7.58 -15.32 22.94
CA THR A 2 -7.95 -13.94 22.61
C THR A 2 -8.02 -13.68 21.10
N SER A 3 -8.98 -12.84 20.70
CA SER A 3 -9.27 -12.43 19.32
C SER A 3 -8.07 -11.85 18.57
N GLU A 4 -7.13 -11.24 19.28
CA GLU A 4 -5.95 -10.57 18.73
C GLU A 4 -5.01 -11.52 17.97
N ALA A 5 -4.62 -12.64 18.60
CA ALA A 5 -3.75 -13.63 17.95
C ALA A 5 -4.41 -14.23 16.70
N LYS A 6 -5.75 -14.40 16.74
CA LYS A 6 -6.51 -14.87 15.58
C LYS A 6 -6.51 -13.84 14.44
N ILE A 7 -6.72 -12.56 14.75
CA ILE A 7 -6.69 -11.47 13.76
C ILE A 7 -5.30 -11.32 13.15
N SER A 8 -4.24 -11.38 13.98
CA SER A 8 -2.86 -11.30 13.51
C SER A 8 -2.52 -12.44 12.55
N ASN A 9 -2.88 -13.68 12.88
CA ASN A 9 -2.63 -14.82 12.00
C ASN A 9 -3.42 -14.69 10.69
N GLN A 10 -4.68 -14.24 10.74
CA GLN A 10 -5.48 -14.01 9.54
C GLN A 10 -4.87 -12.93 8.63
N LEU A 11 -4.33 -11.85 9.21
CA LEU A 11 -3.62 -10.83 8.43
C LEU A 11 -2.36 -11.41 7.77
N GLN A 12 -1.58 -12.21 8.51
CA GLN A 12 -0.39 -12.86 7.97
C GLN A 12 -0.73 -13.79 6.79
N ASP A 13 -1.77 -14.62 6.93
CA ASP A 13 -2.20 -15.54 5.86
C ASP A 13 -2.67 -14.79 4.62
N VAL A 14 -3.44 -13.71 4.80
CA VAL A 14 -3.92 -12.87 3.69
C VAL A 14 -2.75 -12.18 2.98
N PHE A 15 -1.78 -11.64 3.72
CA PHE A 15 -0.60 -11.01 3.13
C PHE A 15 0.32 -12.02 2.44
N ALA A 16 0.47 -13.22 2.99
CA ALA A 16 1.24 -14.29 2.35
C ALA A 16 0.61 -14.69 1.02
N ALA A 17 -0.71 -14.96 1.01
CA ALA A 17 -1.44 -15.29 -0.21
C ALA A 17 -1.40 -14.13 -1.22
N PHE A 18 -1.54 -12.88 -0.76
CA PHE A 18 -1.39 -11.71 -1.62
C PHE A 18 0.01 -11.63 -2.24
N ASN A 19 1.07 -11.87 -1.46
CA ASN A 19 2.44 -11.85 -1.98
C ASN A 19 2.69 -12.94 -3.02
N GLU A 20 2.12 -14.12 -2.82
CA GLU A 20 2.18 -15.21 -3.81
C GLU A 20 1.51 -14.83 -5.13
N THR A 21 0.49 -13.97 -5.14
CA THR A 21 -0.13 -13.51 -6.41
C THR A 21 0.79 -12.68 -7.29
N PHE A 22 1.87 -12.09 -6.74
CA PHE A 22 2.89 -11.43 -7.56
C PHE A 22 3.83 -12.40 -8.27
N ALA A 23 3.89 -13.66 -7.83
CA ALA A 23 4.73 -14.66 -8.47
C ALA A 23 4.31 -14.87 -9.93
N GLY A 24 5.25 -14.65 -10.85
CA GLY A 24 5.03 -14.81 -12.29
C GLY A 24 4.48 -13.57 -13.00
N ILE A 25 4.22 -12.46 -12.30
CA ILE A 25 3.96 -11.17 -12.94
C ILE A 25 5.30 -10.60 -13.44
N THR A 26 5.42 -10.43 -14.75
CA THR A 26 6.62 -9.87 -15.37
C THR A 26 6.69 -8.35 -15.23
N GLU A 27 7.89 -7.77 -15.26
CA GLU A 27 8.07 -6.32 -15.26
C GLU A 27 7.29 -5.63 -16.39
N THR A 28 7.27 -6.23 -17.59
CA THR A 28 6.49 -5.74 -18.72
C THR A 28 4.99 -5.68 -18.40
N GLN A 29 4.44 -6.69 -17.73
CA GLN A 29 3.05 -6.69 -17.29
C GLN A 29 2.80 -5.63 -16.21
N MET A 30 3.75 -5.45 -15.28
CA MET A 30 3.64 -4.42 -14.24
C MET A 30 3.59 -3.00 -14.79
N LEU A 31 4.23 -2.76 -15.94
CA LEU A 31 4.26 -1.45 -16.59
C LEU A 31 3.07 -1.18 -17.52
N ARG A 32 2.18 -2.17 -17.73
CA ARG A 32 0.96 -1.96 -18.54
C ARG A 32 -0.01 -1.02 -17.85
N GLN A 33 -0.48 -0.01 -18.58
CA GLN A 33 -1.48 0.96 -18.13
C GLN A 33 -2.90 0.44 -18.39
N ASP A 34 -3.34 -0.50 -17.57
CA ASP A 34 -4.70 -1.05 -17.64
C ASP A 34 -5.68 -0.34 -16.67
N PHE A 35 -5.21 0.58 -15.83
CA PHE A 35 -5.99 1.30 -14.81
C PHE A 35 -6.08 2.80 -15.12
N ASP A 36 -6.80 3.16 -16.19
CA ASP A 36 -6.87 4.53 -16.70
C ASP A 36 -5.45 5.10 -16.96
N LYS A 37 -4.99 6.10 -16.20
CA LYS A 37 -3.62 6.64 -16.30
C LYS A 37 -2.55 5.85 -15.55
N TRP A 38 -2.90 4.81 -14.81
CA TRP A 38 -1.98 4.08 -13.92
C TRP A 38 -1.64 2.69 -14.45
N SER A 39 -0.36 2.34 -14.29
CA SER A 39 0.13 0.99 -14.46
C SER A 39 -0.16 0.12 -13.23
N LEU A 40 -0.04 -1.20 -13.35
CA LEU A 40 -0.09 -2.08 -12.19
C LEU A 40 0.98 -1.69 -11.14
N LYS A 41 2.18 -1.28 -11.57
CA LYS A 41 3.22 -0.72 -10.68
C LYS A 41 2.71 0.49 -9.90
N ASP A 42 1.97 1.40 -10.55
CA ASP A 42 1.42 2.58 -9.90
C ASP A 42 0.31 2.20 -8.90
N ILE A 43 -0.53 1.21 -9.21
CA ILE A 43 -1.53 0.69 -8.27
C ILE A 43 -0.86 0.11 -7.02
N ILE A 44 0.21 -0.67 -7.18
CA ILE A 44 0.96 -1.24 -6.06
C ILE A 44 1.59 -0.10 -5.22
N ALA A 45 2.15 0.93 -5.85
CA ALA A 45 2.67 2.10 -5.15
C ALA A 45 1.59 2.84 -4.36
N HIS A 46 0.38 2.98 -4.91
CA HIS A 46 -0.77 3.57 -4.22
C HIS A 46 -1.16 2.76 -2.96
N VAL A 47 -1.29 1.43 -3.08
CA VAL A 47 -1.69 0.56 -1.96
C VAL A 47 -0.60 0.54 -0.88
N THR A 48 0.65 0.37 -1.27
CA THR A 48 1.79 0.35 -0.33
C THR A 48 1.96 1.69 0.40
N GLY A 49 1.69 2.81 -0.27
CA GLY A 49 1.67 4.13 0.39
C GLY A 49 0.64 4.24 1.50
N TRP A 50 -0.55 3.68 1.33
CA TRP A 50 -1.56 3.61 2.41
C TRP A 50 -1.13 2.70 3.55
N ASN A 51 -0.46 1.57 3.26
CA ASN A 51 0.10 0.70 4.30
C ASN A 51 1.19 1.43 5.12
N GLU A 52 2.06 2.22 4.47
CA GLU A 52 3.06 3.05 5.17
C GLU A 52 2.38 4.06 6.12
N VAL A 53 1.32 4.75 5.67
CA VAL A 53 0.58 5.72 6.50
C VAL A 53 -0.12 5.06 7.69
N MET A 54 -0.69 3.86 7.48
CA MET A 54 -1.29 3.10 8.57
C MET A 54 -0.25 2.61 9.57
N GLY A 55 0.91 2.12 9.10
CA GLY A 55 2.04 1.76 9.95
C GLY A 55 2.49 2.93 10.83
N GLU A 56 2.72 4.10 10.23
CA GLU A 56 3.09 5.31 10.97
C GLU A 56 2.02 5.71 12.01
N SER A 57 0.74 5.60 11.64
CA SER A 57 -0.37 5.90 12.54
C SER A 57 -0.42 4.96 13.74
N LEU A 58 -0.19 3.66 13.53
CA LEU A 58 -0.13 2.67 14.60
C LEU A 58 1.04 2.94 15.55
N GLU A 59 2.22 3.25 15.01
CA GLU A 59 3.38 3.62 15.82
C GLU A 59 3.14 4.87 16.68
N ARG A 60 2.50 5.89 16.11
CA ARG A 60 2.12 7.12 16.84
C ARG A 60 1.15 6.79 17.97
N VAL A 61 0.09 6.04 17.69
CA VAL A 61 -0.90 5.65 18.70
C VAL A 61 -0.27 4.81 19.81
N ALA A 62 0.65 3.90 19.48
CA ALA A 62 1.38 3.10 20.47
C ALA A 62 2.22 3.96 21.45
N ARG A 63 2.64 5.16 21.03
CA ARG A 63 3.34 6.15 21.87
C ARG A 63 2.40 7.12 22.60
N GLY A 64 1.09 7.02 22.40
CA GLY A 64 0.09 7.94 22.95
C GLY A 64 -0.15 9.20 22.12
N ASP A 65 0.44 9.29 20.92
CA ASP A 65 0.23 10.42 20.00
C ASP A 65 -1.05 10.25 19.16
N SER A 66 -1.49 11.34 18.54
CA SER A 66 -2.53 11.26 17.49
C SER A 66 -1.99 10.56 16.23
N PRO A 67 -2.84 9.80 15.50
CA PRO A 67 -2.46 9.18 14.23
C PRO A 67 -2.14 10.23 13.15
N VAL A 68 -1.63 9.79 12.00
CA VAL A 68 -1.38 10.68 10.87
C VAL A 68 -2.67 11.39 10.49
N ARG A 69 -2.62 12.73 10.43
CA ARG A 69 -3.78 13.54 10.03
C ARG A 69 -3.89 13.58 8.53
N ILE A 70 -4.88 12.87 8.04
CA ILE A 70 -5.28 12.85 6.63
C ILE A 70 -6.55 13.67 6.61
N GLY A 71 -6.52 14.85 5.99
CA GLY A 71 -7.72 15.67 5.87
C GLY A 71 -8.86 14.90 5.18
N SER A 72 -10.06 15.46 5.17
CA SER A 72 -11.24 14.84 4.55
C SER A 72 -11.54 15.44 3.17
N GLY A 73 -11.97 14.59 2.23
CA GLY A 73 -12.45 15.01 0.91
C GLY A 73 -11.71 14.31 -0.21
N VAL A 74 -12.40 14.08 -1.32
CA VAL A 74 -11.88 13.33 -2.48
C VAL A 74 -10.55 13.90 -2.96
N GLU A 75 -10.47 15.22 -3.12
CA GLU A 75 -9.25 15.91 -3.57
C GLU A 75 -8.03 15.67 -2.66
N ILE A 76 -8.25 15.53 -1.35
CA ILE A 76 -7.16 15.24 -0.41
C ILE A 76 -6.66 13.81 -0.63
N PHE A 77 -7.57 12.85 -0.74
CA PHE A 77 -7.21 11.46 -1.01
C PHE A 77 -6.50 11.32 -2.37
N ASP A 78 -6.96 12.04 -3.40
CA ASP A 78 -6.31 12.04 -4.71
C ASP A 78 -4.90 12.63 -4.65
N ALA A 79 -4.70 13.70 -3.87
CA ALA A 79 -3.36 14.25 -3.67
C ALA A 79 -2.41 13.28 -2.94
N TRP A 80 -2.92 12.53 -1.96
CA TRP A 80 -2.15 11.47 -1.30
C TRP A 80 -1.83 10.31 -2.25
N ASN A 81 -2.82 9.87 -3.03
CA ASN A 81 -2.63 8.81 -4.01
C ASN A 81 -1.57 9.18 -5.05
N GLU A 82 -1.65 10.38 -5.63
CA GLU A 82 -0.67 10.86 -6.60
C GLU A 82 0.71 11.03 -5.97
N LYS A 83 0.80 11.46 -4.70
CA LYS A 83 2.07 11.53 -3.95
C LYS A 83 2.73 10.16 -3.80
N PHE A 84 1.97 9.11 -3.47
CA PHE A 84 2.50 7.75 -3.33
C PHE A 84 3.04 7.22 -4.65
N VAL A 85 2.26 7.38 -5.72
CA VAL A 85 2.65 6.98 -7.07
C VAL A 85 3.90 7.76 -7.51
N ALA A 86 3.91 9.08 -7.37
CA ALA A 86 5.04 9.92 -7.76
C ALA A 86 6.34 9.55 -7.03
N LYS A 87 6.27 9.20 -5.74
CA LYS A 87 7.41 8.73 -4.93
C LYS A 87 8.05 7.47 -5.53
N LYS A 88 7.26 6.57 -6.13
CA LYS A 88 7.69 5.25 -6.63
C LYS A 88 7.87 5.17 -8.14
N ARG A 89 7.42 6.18 -8.90
CA ARG A 89 7.63 6.24 -10.36
C ARG A 89 9.07 6.02 -10.81
N PRO A 90 10.11 6.58 -10.13
CA PRO A 90 11.52 6.36 -10.51
C PRO A 90 12.03 4.94 -10.27
N CYS A 91 11.33 4.14 -9.45
CA CYS A 91 11.74 2.79 -9.09
C CYS A 91 11.44 1.78 -10.20
N SER A 92 12.25 0.72 -10.29
CA SER A 92 11.93 -0.45 -11.11
C SER A 92 10.69 -1.17 -10.55
N PRO A 93 10.00 -2.01 -11.34
CA PRO A 93 8.88 -2.80 -10.81
C PRO A 93 9.29 -3.69 -9.62
N SER A 94 10.50 -4.26 -9.66
CA SER A 94 11.08 -5.07 -8.58
C SER A 94 11.38 -4.30 -7.27
N GLU A 95 11.41 -2.97 -7.29
CA GLU A 95 11.60 -2.12 -6.11
C GLU A 95 10.28 -1.63 -5.49
N VAL A 96 9.14 -1.90 -6.15
CA VAL A 96 7.80 -1.47 -5.71
C VAL A 96 6.99 -2.59 -5.06
N VAL A 97 7.32 -3.86 -5.36
CA VAL A 97 6.74 -5.07 -4.74
C VAL A 97 7.48 -5.46 -3.48
#